data_AF-A0A381UXL8-F1
#
_entry.id   AF-A0A381UXL8-F1
#
_cell.length_a   1.000
_cell.length_b   1.000
_cell.length_c   1.000
_cell.angle_alpha   90.00
_cell.angle_beta   90.00
_cell.angle_gamma   90.00
#
_symmetry.space_group_name_H-M   'P 1'
#
loop_
_entity.id
_entity.type
_entity.pdbx_description
1 polymer ?
#
loop_
_entity_poly.entity_id
_entity_poly.type
_entity_poly.pdbx_seq_one_letter_code
_entity_poly.pdbx_strand_id
1 'polypeptide(L)'
;MRSRSRAPYSNYSVGAAIETENGNIIGGCNVEISSYGLTCCAERVVLFRAISEGYDSFKALSVATENGGMPCGACRQVIWELCGNISIYICDKNGLVKSVESGDLIPDPFDDTKLE
;
A
#
# COMPACT_ATOMS: atom_id res chain seq x y z
N MET A 1 -11.43 1.96 5.13
CA MET A 1 -10.32 1.66 6.07
C MET A 1 -9.72 2.89 6.76
N ARG A 2 -9.67 4.08 6.15
CA ARG A 2 -9.09 5.31 6.77
C ARG A 2 -9.56 5.57 8.20
N SER A 3 -10.85 5.36 8.50
CA SER A 3 -11.44 5.55 9.83
C SER A 3 -10.90 4.62 10.93
N ARG A 4 -10.17 3.55 10.57
CA ARG A 4 -9.53 2.62 11.52
C ARG A 4 -8.05 2.94 11.77
N SER A 5 -7.51 3.98 11.11
CA SER A 5 -6.12 4.39 11.29
C SER A 5 -5.81 4.72 12.75
N ARG A 6 -4.63 4.30 13.21
CA ARG A 6 -4.07 4.73 14.48
C ARG A 6 -2.93 5.71 14.21
N ALA A 7 -3.27 6.97 13.94
CA ALA A 7 -2.30 8.02 13.61
C ALA A 7 -2.34 9.22 14.59
N PRO A 8 -2.09 9.00 15.90
CA PRO A 8 -2.19 10.06 16.90
C PRO A 8 -1.09 11.12 16.81
N TYR A 9 0.00 10.86 16.07
CA TYR A 9 1.14 11.77 16.01
C TYR A 9 1.05 12.68 14.79
N SER A 10 0.77 12.12 13.60
CA SER A 10 0.63 12.93 12.39
C SER A 10 -0.78 13.51 12.18
N ASN A 11 -1.80 12.90 12.80
CA ASN A 11 -3.21 13.11 12.45
C ASN A 11 -3.52 12.86 10.97
N TYR A 12 -2.68 12.08 10.27
CA TYR A 12 -2.82 11.78 8.85
C TYR A 12 -3.28 10.33 8.65
N SER A 13 -4.57 10.17 8.36
CA SER A 13 -5.21 8.86 8.21
C SER A 13 -5.12 8.34 6.77
N VAL A 14 -4.42 7.23 6.60
CA VAL A 14 -4.26 6.49 5.35
C VAL A 14 -4.97 5.15 5.45
N GLY A 15 -5.73 4.80 4.41
CA GLY A 15 -6.33 3.48 4.25
C GLY A 15 -5.84 2.87 2.94
N ALA A 16 -5.74 1.55 2.91
CA ALA A 16 -5.44 0.80 1.69
C ALA A 16 -6.34 -0.44 1.59
N ALA A 17 -6.54 -0.92 0.38
CA ALA A 17 -7.14 -2.21 0.11
C ALA A 17 -6.44 -2.89 -1.06
N ILE A 18 -6.18 -4.20 -0.95
CA ILE A 18 -5.60 -5.02 -2.00
C ILE A 18 -6.66 -5.99 -2.53
N GLU A 19 -6.74 -6.14 -3.84
CA GLU A 19 -7.55 -7.14 -4.54
C GLU A 19 -6.64 -8.32 -4.92
N THR A 20 -6.98 -9.51 -4.46
CA THR A 20 -6.31 -10.76 -4.88
C THR A 20 -6.79 -11.18 -6.27
N GLU A 21 -6.04 -12.03 -6.98
CA GLU A 21 -6.50 -12.58 -8.28
C GLU A 21 -7.87 -13.25 -8.24
N ASN A 22 -8.24 -13.86 -7.11
CA ASN A 22 -9.55 -14.49 -6.91
C ASN A 22 -10.67 -13.51 -6.50
N GLY A 23 -10.41 -12.19 -6.55
CA GLY A 23 -11.40 -11.15 -6.26
C GLY A 23 -11.63 -10.84 -4.77
N ASN A 24 -10.87 -11.44 -3.83
CA ASN A 24 -10.94 -11.07 -2.42
C ASN A 24 -10.38 -9.67 -2.20
N ILE A 25 -11.05 -8.88 -1.35
CA ILE A 25 -10.61 -7.54 -0.98
C ILE A 25 -10.20 -7.54 0.48
N ILE A 26 -8.94 -7.21 0.74
CA ILE A 26 -8.37 -7.17 2.09
C ILE A 26 -8.02 -5.71 2.38
N GLY A 27 -8.37 -5.24 3.57
CA GLY A 27 -8.20 -3.84 3.97
C GLY A 27 -7.16 -3.64 5.07
N GLY A 28 -6.45 -2.51 5.01
CA GLY A 28 -5.49 -2.05 6.01
C GLY A 28 -5.49 -0.53 6.17
N CYS A 29 -4.82 -0.05 7.22
CA CYS A 29 -4.64 1.38 7.51
C CYS A 29 -3.28 1.59 8.17
N ASN A 30 -2.78 2.83 8.16
CA ASN A 30 -1.51 3.13 8.84
C ASN A 30 -1.64 3.00 10.37
N VAL A 31 -0.55 2.56 10.99
CA VAL A 31 -0.41 2.41 12.44
C VAL A 31 0.89 3.07 12.87
N GLU A 32 0.77 4.16 13.61
CA GLU A 32 1.91 4.92 14.08
C GLU A 32 2.37 4.48 15.47
N ILE A 33 3.67 4.56 15.70
CA ILE A 33 4.34 4.24 16.96
C ILE A 33 5.15 5.46 17.39
N SER A 34 5.34 5.65 18.71
CA SER A 34 6.11 6.79 19.26
C SER A 34 7.57 6.80 18.80
N SER A 35 8.17 5.61 18.64
CA SER A 35 9.39 5.44 17.86
C SER A 35 9.02 5.42 16.38
N TYR A 36 9.15 6.58 15.71
CA TYR A 36 8.56 6.80 14.38
C TYR A 36 9.06 5.83 13.31
N GLY A 37 10.28 5.31 13.43
CA GLY A 37 10.81 4.29 12.52
C GLY A 37 10.04 2.96 12.53
N LEU A 38 9.25 2.70 13.58
CA LEU A 38 8.41 1.51 13.70
C LEU A 38 7.00 1.71 13.11
N THR A 39 6.67 2.92 12.63
CA THR A 39 5.38 3.21 11.98
C THR A 39 5.23 2.41 10.69
N CYS A 40 4.05 1.79 10.52
CA CYS A 40 3.72 1.02 9.33
C CYS A 40 2.65 1.74 8.49
N CYS A 41 2.92 1.88 7.19
CA CYS A 41 2.01 2.49 6.23
C CYS A 41 0.85 1.54 5.89
N ALA A 42 -0.27 2.08 5.40
CA ALA A 42 -1.47 1.30 5.13
C ALA A 42 -1.23 0.20 4.09
N GLU A 43 -0.43 0.49 3.06
CA GLU A 43 -0.06 -0.39 1.96
C GLU A 43 0.74 -1.60 2.49
N ARG A 44 1.72 -1.35 3.36
CA ARG A 44 2.51 -2.42 3.99
C ARG A 44 1.66 -3.26 4.93
N VAL A 45 0.81 -2.62 5.75
CA VAL A 45 -0.13 -3.33 6.64
C VAL A 45 -1.05 -4.25 5.85
N VAL A 46 -1.64 -3.79 4.74
CA VAL A 46 -2.59 -4.61 3.98
C VAL A 46 -1.90 -5.77 3.26
N LEU A 47 -0.71 -5.56 2.69
CA LEU A 47 0.06 -6.62 2.04
C LEU A 47 0.53 -7.69 3.03
N PHE A 48 1.11 -7.29 4.16
CA PHE A 48 1.55 -8.24 5.18
C PHE A 48 0.39 -9.04 5.77
N ARG A 49 -0.76 -8.37 5.95
CA ARG A 49 -1.99 -9.04 6.36
C ARG A 49 -2.42 -10.09 5.32
N ALA A 50 -2.51 -9.71 4.05
CA ALA A 50 -2.95 -10.62 3.00
C ALA A 50 -2.04 -11.85 2.91
N ILE A 51 -0.71 -11.65 2.93
CA ILE A 51 0.26 -12.76 2.93
C ILE A 51 0.09 -13.64 4.16
N SER A 52 -0.07 -13.06 5.35
CA SER A 52 -0.28 -13.84 6.57
C SER A 52 -1.60 -14.64 6.59
N GLU A 53 -2.58 -14.23 5.79
CA GLU A 53 -3.85 -14.92 5.59
C GLU A 53 -3.78 -15.97 4.45
N GLY A 54 -2.62 -16.14 3.80
CA GLY A 54 -2.38 -17.16 2.77
C GLY A 54 -2.60 -16.71 1.33
N TYR A 55 -2.71 -15.40 1.07
CA TYR A 55 -2.80 -14.85 -0.28
C TYR A 55 -1.43 -14.43 -0.80
N ASP A 56 -1.09 -14.84 -2.03
CA ASP A 56 0.23 -14.63 -2.64
C ASP A 56 0.16 -14.04 -4.07
N SER A 57 -1.04 -13.75 -4.57
CA SER A 57 -1.22 -13.21 -5.92
C SER A 57 -2.27 -12.08 -5.93
N PHE A 58 -1.87 -10.94 -6.49
CA PHE A 58 -2.59 -9.68 -6.37
C PHE A 58 -2.73 -8.99 -7.71
N LYS A 59 -3.89 -8.36 -7.91
CA LYS A 59 -4.26 -7.70 -9.16
C LYS A 59 -4.18 -6.19 -9.08
N ALA A 60 -4.60 -5.61 -7.96
CA ALA A 60 -4.62 -4.17 -7.78
C ALA A 60 -4.60 -3.75 -6.31
N LEU A 61 -4.03 -2.57 -6.05
CA LEU A 61 -4.01 -1.91 -4.73
C LEU A 61 -4.70 -0.55 -4.83
N SER A 62 -5.51 -0.20 -3.85
CA SER A 62 -6.01 1.17 -3.65
C SER A 62 -5.38 1.81 -2.42
N VAL A 63 -5.08 3.10 -2.51
CA VAL A 63 -4.60 3.95 -1.40
C VAL A 63 -5.50 5.16 -1.29
N ALA A 64 -6.08 5.36 -0.11
CA ALA A 64 -7.01 6.43 0.17
C ALA A 64 -6.47 7.34 1.28
N THR A 65 -6.44 8.63 1.00
CA THR A 65 -6.06 9.70 1.93
C THR A 65 -7.03 10.87 1.83
N GLU A 66 -6.80 11.97 2.55
CA GLU A 66 -7.66 13.16 2.44
C GLU A 66 -7.46 13.90 1.13
N ASN A 67 -6.24 13.84 0.59
CA ASN A 67 -5.72 14.71 -0.46
C ASN A 67 -5.10 13.95 -1.63
N GLY A 68 -5.34 12.65 -1.77
CA GLY A 68 -4.78 11.84 -2.86
C GLY A 68 -3.27 11.61 -2.76
N GLY A 69 -2.73 11.47 -1.53
CA GLY A 69 -1.35 11.12 -1.27
C GLY A 69 -0.91 9.81 -1.92
N MET A 70 0.32 9.80 -2.43
CA MET A 70 0.94 8.67 -3.15
C MET A 70 1.67 7.72 -2.19
N PRO A 71 1.88 6.44 -2.58
CA PRO A 71 2.72 5.52 -1.81
C PRO A 71 4.14 6.07 -1.60
N CYS A 72 4.64 5.93 -0.38
CA CYS A 72 6.02 6.31 -0.06
C CYS A 72 7.04 5.32 -0.66
N GLY A 73 8.32 5.69 -0.72
CA GLY A 73 9.35 4.85 -1.34
C GLY A 73 9.42 3.43 -0.77
N ALA A 74 9.32 3.28 0.56
CA ALA A 74 9.30 1.97 1.20
C ALA A 74 8.09 1.12 0.79
N CYS A 75 6.91 1.73 0.65
CA CYS A 75 5.72 1.02 0.17
C CYS A 75 5.90 0.58 -1.28
N ARG A 76 6.46 1.43 -2.15
CA ARG A 76 6.70 1.10 -3.56
C ARG A 76 7.58 -0.13 -3.72
N GLN A 77 8.66 -0.21 -2.94
CA GLN A 77 9.54 -1.38 -2.94
C GLN A 77 8.81 -2.64 -2.46
N VAL A 78 8.04 -2.56 -1.38
CA VAL A 78 7.27 -3.71 -0.87
C VAL A 78 6.17 -4.15 -1.84
N ILE A 79 5.52 -3.20 -2.51
CA ILE A 79 4.53 -3.51 -3.57
C ILE A 79 5.22 -4.24 -4.72
N TRP A 80 6.37 -3.73 -5.21
CA TRP A 80 7.12 -4.38 -6.28
C TRP A 80 7.50 -5.81 -5.92
N GLU A 81 8.12 -6.00 -4.76
CA GLU A 81 8.60 -7.31 -4.29
C GLU A 81 7.47 -8.33 -4.17
N LEU A 82 6.31 -7.91 -3.64
CA LEU A 82 5.22 -8.83 -3.28
C LEU A 82 4.15 -8.97 -4.35
N CYS A 83 4.05 -8.02 -5.28
CA CYS A 83 2.97 -7.96 -6.26
C CYS A 83 3.47 -7.85 -7.71
N GLY A 84 4.74 -7.50 -7.94
CA GLY A 84 5.24 -7.14 -9.26
C GLY A 84 4.58 -5.86 -9.79
N ASN A 85 4.27 -5.86 -11.09
CA ASN A 85 3.62 -4.74 -11.76
C ASN A 85 2.09 -4.87 -11.71
N ILE A 86 1.44 -4.12 -10.81
CA ILE A 86 -0.01 -4.11 -10.61
C ILE A 86 -0.59 -2.70 -10.67
N SER A 87 -1.88 -2.60 -10.95
CA SER A 87 -2.57 -1.31 -10.95
C SER A 87 -2.70 -0.75 -9.52
N ILE A 88 -2.35 0.53 -9.37
CA ILE A 88 -2.45 1.30 -8.13
C ILE A 88 -3.48 2.42 -8.33
N TYR A 89 -4.52 2.40 -7.51
CA TYR A 89 -5.58 3.39 -7.48
C TYR A 89 -5.37 4.38 -6.32
N ILE A 90 -5.24 5.65 -6.64
CA ILE A 90 -5.07 6.72 -5.67
C ILE A 90 -6.39 7.43 -5.49
N CYS A 91 -6.86 7.51 -4.24
CA CYS A 91 -8.12 8.11 -3.87
C CYS A 91 -7.93 9.24 -2.85
N ASP A 92 -8.71 10.30 -3.03
CA ASP A 92 -8.88 11.36 -2.05
C ASP A 92 -10.26 11.23 -1.36
N LYS A 93 -10.72 12.29 -0.69
CA LYS A 93 -12.06 12.32 -0.08
C LYS A 93 -13.23 12.35 -1.08
N ASN A 94 -12.98 12.70 -2.33
CA ASN A 94 -13.99 12.84 -3.39
C ASN A 94 -14.06 11.61 -4.31
N GLY A 95 -13.03 10.76 -4.30
CA GLY A 95 -13.02 9.50 -5.05
C GLY A 95 -11.67 9.20 -5.67
N LEU A 96 -11.69 8.49 -6.80
CA LEU A 96 -10.49 8.14 -7.56
C LEU A 96 -9.89 9.39 -8.21
N VAL A 97 -8.63 9.67 -7.91
CA VAL A 97 -7.88 10.82 -8.46
C VAL A 97 -6.86 10.38 -9.51
N LYS A 98 -6.29 9.17 -9.36
CA LYS A 98 -5.26 8.66 -10.28
C LYS A 98 -5.27 7.14 -10.34
N SER A 99 -4.98 6.60 -11.52
CA SER A 99 -4.62 5.20 -11.74
C SER A 99 -3.24 5.16 -12.38
N VAL A 100 -2.35 4.30 -11.87
CA VAL A 100 -0.98 4.10 -12.36
C VAL A 100 -0.60 2.64 -12.20
N GLU A 101 0.43 2.19 -12.91
CA GLU A 101 1.05 0.89 -12.63
C GLU A 101 2.14 1.05 -11.57
N SER A 102 2.36 0.02 -10.73
CA SER A 102 3.37 0.08 -9.66
C SER A 102 4.78 0.30 -10.20
N GLY A 103 5.11 -0.25 -11.38
CA GLY A 103 6.39 -0.03 -12.06
C GLY A 103 6.65 1.42 -12.44
N ASP A 104 5.60 2.20 -12.75
CA ASP A 104 5.75 3.65 -13.02
C ASP A 104 6.14 4.44 -11.77
N LEU A 105 5.89 3.89 -10.58
CA LEU A 105 6.20 4.53 -9.30
C LEU A 105 7.64 4.24 -8.85
N ILE A 106 8.26 3.17 -9.34
CA ILE A 106 9.61 2.74 -8.96
C ILE A 106 10.39 2.30 -10.20
N PRO A 107 10.89 3.24 -11.01
CA PRO A 107 11.67 2.90 -12.20
C PRO A 107 12.95 2.16 -11.80
N ASP A 108 13.29 1.13 -12.58
CA ASP A 108 14.44 0.26 -12.37
C ASP A 108 14.52 -0.26 -10.91
N PRO A 109 13.47 -0.96 -10.44
CA PRO A 109 13.39 -1.39 -9.05
C PRO A 109 14.53 -2.35 -8.70
N PHE A 110 14.96 -2.29 -7.45
CA PHE A 110 15.87 -3.28 -6.90
C PHE A 110 15.07 -4.54 -6.55
N ASP A 111 15.54 -5.72 -6.95
CA ASP A 111 14.94 -7.01 -6.63
C ASP A 111 16.02 -8.11 -6.55
N ASP A 112 15.58 -9.36 -6.43
CA ASP A 112 16.45 -10.53 -6.35
C ASP A 112 17.41 -10.69 -7.53
N THR A 113 17.08 -10.12 -8.70
CA THR A 113 17.98 -10.10 -9.87
C THR A 113 19.21 -9.20 -9.71
N LYS A 114 19.27 -8.40 -8.63
CA LYS A 114 20.34 -7.43 -8.33
C LYS A 114 21.20 -7.80 -7.11
N LEU A 115 21.03 -9.01 -6.59
CA LEU A 115 21.75 -9.48 -5.38
C LEU A 115 23.13 -10.08 -5.65
N GLU A 116 23.52 -10.22 -6.91
CA GLU A 116 24.83 -10.76 -7.35
C GLU A 116 25.84 -9.67 -7.73
#